data_AF-A0AAJ0DJF5-F1
#
_entry.id   AF-A0AAJ0DJF5-F1
#
_cell.length_a   1.000
_cell.length_b   1.000
_cell.length_c   1.000
_cell.angle_alpha   90.00
_cell.angle_beta   90.00
_cell.angle_gamma   90.00
#
_symmetry.space_group_name_H-M   'P 1'
#
loop_
_entity.id
_entity.type
_entity.pdbx_description
1 polymer ?
#
loop_
_entity_poly.entity_id
_entity_poly.type
_entity_poly.pdbx_seq_one_letter_code
_entity_poly.pdbx_strand_id
1 'polypeptide(L)'
;MCDARKAKASNTWLQRRIDEQIFSSGLLYVVFTLATTDHYRQQMFVITSPAEAKERRQLYRYSSRFYIMTHFSISIVSDTVCPWCYIGLRNLQAAIDHRTANHPNDTFSLTWHPFQLNPNTLQGQTVDKRTSYETKLGSDGARAVFDRLRSAGTAAGINFSFGGRTGNTIDSHRLLELACRQAANSEPSSAQSVPGQKVLQTRLAEEIFADFFEREQDITDPTVLSKAAVRAGLSGVEQDFKAFLASDDFVDVVHKTAAAQRQDGINGVPHFTINDEFTVEGAQEPTAFLHLFGKLAKRTRAVL
;
A
#
# COMPACT_ATOMS: atom_id res chain seq x y z
N MET A 1 -5.83 2.65 15.58
CA MET A 1 -4.61 2.92 14.80
C MET A 1 -3.98 1.59 14.43
N CYS A 2 -3.85 1.29 13.13
CA CYS A 2 -2.92 0.28 12.61
C CYS A 2 -1.46 0.77 12.79
N ASP A 3 -1.09 1.12 14.01
CA ASP A 3 0.29 1.41 14.35
C ASP A 3 0.88 0.08 14.79
N ALA A 4 1.74 -0.51 13.96
CA ALA A 4 2.33 -1.84 14.16
C ALA A 4 3.36 -1.86 15.31
N ARG A 5 3.06 -1.20 16.42
CA ARG A 5 3.93 -1.09 17.59
C ARG A 5 3.12 -1.35 18.85
N LYS A 6 2.92 -2.65 19.17
CA LYS A 6 3.04 -3.24 20.51
C LYS A 6 2.44 -4.66 20.52
N ALA A 7 3.30 -5.66 20.34
CA ALA A 7 3.08 -6.99 20.90
C ALA A 7 4.33 -7.36 21.71
N LYS A 8 4.20 -7.39 23.04
CA LYS A 8 5.23 -7.79 23.98
C LYS A 8 4.68 -8.97 24.78
N ALA A 9 5.19 -10.17 24.51
CA ALA A 9 5.16 -11.41 25.30
C ALA A 9 5.30 -12.58 24.30
N SER A 10 5.98 -13.69 24.55
CA SER A 10 6.83 -14.17 25.64
C SER A 10 7.44 -15.46 25.08
N ASN A 11 8.74 -15.66 25.28
CA ASN A 11 9.46 -16.88 24.87
C ASN A 11 8.74 -18.16 25.33
N THR A 12 8.51 -19.10 24.42
CA THR A 12 8.81 -20.55 24.53
C THR A 12 8.20 -21.30 23.34
N TRP A 13 8.77 -22.46 23.00
CA TRP A 13 8.48 -23.38 21.88
C TRP A 13 9.43 -23.30 20.68
N LEU A 14 10.60 -23.89 20.92
CA LEU A 14 11.60 -24.28 19.94
C LEU A 14 11.16 -25.61 19.30
N GLN A 15 10.49 -25.57 18.15
CA GLN A 15 10.16 -26.80 17.40
C GLN A 15 11.23 -27.04 16.32
N ARG A 16 12.14 -27.98 16.59
CA ARG A 16 13.10 -28.49 15.62
C ARG A 16 12.36 -29.15 14.46
N ARG A 17 12.42 -28.58 13.26
CA ARG A 17 12.32 -29.33 12.01
C ARG A 17 13.71 -29.38 11.38
N ILE A 18 14.31 -30.56 11.40
CA ILE A 18 15.42 -30.90 10.52
C ILE A 18 14.73 -31.53 9.31
N ASP A 19 14.58 -30.77 8.22
CA ASP A 19 14.20 -31.36 6.95
C ASP A 19 15.47 -32.00 6.34
N GLU A 20 15.66 -33.28 6.61
CA GLU A 20 16.66 -34.12 5.94
C GLU A 20 16.23 -34.33 4.48
N GLN A 21 16.65 -33.44 3.59
CA GLN A 21 16.70 -33.74 2.16
C GLN A 21 17.89 -33.05 1.52
N ILE A 22 18.94 -33.85 1.23
CA ILE A 22 19.53 -34.07 -0.10
C ILE A 22 20.88 -34.78 0.11
N PHE A 23 20.89 -36.08 -0.16
CA PHE A 23 22.09 -36.90 -0.31
C PHE A 23 22.41 -37.02 -1.81
N SER A 24 23.51 -36.42 -2.29
CA SER A 24 24.26 -36.97 -3.45
C SER A 24 25.69 -36.44 -3.65
N SER A 25 26.37 -35.85 -2.65
CA SER A 25 27.73 -35.32 -2.87
C SER A 25 28.70 -35.38 -1.68
N GLY A 26 28.37 -36.07 -0.58
CA GLY A 26 29.32 -36.29 0.51
C GLY A 26 29.69 -35.05 1.34
N LEU A 27 29.00 -33.92 1.18
CA LEU A 27 29.09 -32.76 2.06
C LEU A 27 27.96 -32.77 3.11
N LEU A 28 28.35 -32.61 4.38
CA LEU A 28 27.43 -32.38 5.49
C LEU A 28 27.15 -30.87 5.58
N TYR A 29 25.91 -30.45 5.36
CA TYR A 29 25.49 -29.06 5.51
C TYR A 29 24.71 -28.89 6.81
N VAL A 30 25.09 -27.91 7.64
CA VAL A 30 24.33 -27.53 8.83
C VAL A 30 23.86 -26.10 8.64
N VAL A 31 22.55 -25.91 8.45
CA VAL A 31 21.94 -24.59 8.34
C VAL A 31 21.49 -24.15 9.73
N PHE A 32 22.08 -23.08 10.26
CA PHE A 32 21.61 -22.42 11.48
C PHE A 32 20.77 -21.19 11.11
N THR A 33 19.51 -21.20 11.53
CA THR A 33 18.62 -20.04 11.43
C THR A 33 18.65 -19.31 12.77
N LEU A 34 19.26 -18.13 12.82
CA LEU A 34 19.17 -17.22 13.96
C LEU A 34 18.18 -16.11 13.63
N ALA A 35 17.01 -16.16 14.27
CA ALA A 35 16.04 -15.07 14.24
C ALA A 35 16.33 -14.10 15.38
N THR A 36 16.57 -12.83 15.07
CA THR A 36 16.44 -11.74 16.04
C THR A 36 15.47 -10.70 15.51
N THR A 37 14.86 -9.95 16.43
CA THR A 37 13.62 -9.18 16.27
C THR A 37 13.60 -8.08 15.20
N ASP A 38 14.71 -7.81 14.52
CA ASP A 38 14.77 -6.78 13.47
C ASP A 38 15.49 -7.20 12.18
N HIS A 39 16.17 -8.35 12.11
CA HIS A 39 17.03 -8.72 10.96
C HIS A 39 16.95 -10.22 10.65
N TYR A 40 16.65 -10.58 9.39
CA TYR A 40 16.82 -11.95 8.89
C TYR A 40 18.26 -12.13 8.37
N ARG A 41 19.10 -12.80 9.16
CA ARG A 41 20.47 -13.16 8.76
C ARG A 41 20.55 -14.67 8.55
N GLN A 42 20.45 -15.13 7.29
CA GLN A 42 20.84 -16.51 6.97
C GLN A 42 22.37 -16.56 6.85
N GLN A 43 23.04 -17.20 7.80
CA GLN A 43 24.47 -17.53 7.68
C GLN A 43 24.60 -19.03 7.43
N MET A 44 25.00 -19.41 6.22
CA MET A 44 25.44 -20.77 5.92
C MET A 44 26.88 -20.93 6.41
N PHE A 45 27.11 -21.82 7.39
CA PHE A 45 28.44 -22.27 7.77
C PHE A 45 28.70 -23.65 7.15
N VAL A 46 29.70 -23.73 6.28
CA VAL A 46 30.16 -24.98 5.67
C VAL A 46 31.44 -25.39 6.39
N ILE A 47 31.40 -26.52 7.11
CA ILE A 47 32.59 -27.11 7.74
C ILE A 47 33.12 -28.18 6.77
N THR A 48 34.22 -27.90 6.05
CA THR A 48 34.95 -28.91 5.27
C THR A 48 36.42 -28.97 5.63
N SER A 49 37.01 -30.15 5.40
CA SER A 49 38.38 -30.51 5.77
C SER A 49 39.45 -29.66 5.04
N PRO A 50 40.71 -29.66 5.51
CA PRO A 50 41.76 -28.74 5.05
C PRO A 50 42.15 -28.87 3.56
N ALA A 51 41.81 -29.97 2.88
CA ALA A 51 42.34 -30.28 1.55
C ALA A 51 41.76 -29.44 0.39
N GLU A 52 40.65 -28.71 0.59
CA GLU A 52 39.90 -28.03 -0.49
C GLU A 52 40.12 -26.50 -0.54
N ALA A 53 41.23 -26.01 0.04
CA ALA A 53 41.49 -24.58 0.19
C ALA A 53 41.72 -23.80 -1.13
N LYS A 54 41.98 -24.46 -2.26
CA LYS A 54 42.28 -23.80 -3.55
C LYS A 54 41.05 -23.52 -4.40
N GLU A 55 40.05 -24.42 -4.42
CA GLU A 55 38.73 -24.18 -5.03
C GLU A 55 37.92 -23.13 -4.25
N ARG A 56 38.25 -22.95 -2.96
CA ARG A 56 37.72 -21.92 -2.06
C ARG A 56 37.75 -20.51 -2.65
N ARG A 57 38.81 -20.09 -3.37
CA ARG A 57 38.89 -18.71 -3.93
C ARG A 57 37.96 -18.48 -5.12
N GLN A 58 37.60 -19.54 -5.84
CA GLN A 58 36.77 -19.43 -7.03
C GLN A 58 35.29 -19.55 -6.68
N LEU A 59 34.94 -20.42 -5.71
CA LEU A 59 33.58 -20.55 -5.16
C LEU A 59 33.15 -19.34 -4.31
N TYR A 60 34.02 -18.74 -3.50
CA TYR A 60 33.70 -17.49 -2.80
C TYR A 60 33.45 -16.30 -3.74
N ARG A 61 34.08 -16.28 -4.93
CA ARG A 61 33.81 -15.25 -5.95
C ARG A 61 32.47 -15.47 -6.66
N TYR A 62 31.93 -16.69 -6.62
CA TYR A 62 30.68 -17.03 -7.31
C TYR A 62 29.45 -17.01 -6.37
N SER A 63 29.65 -17.15 -5.07
CA SER A 63 28.58 -17.29 -4.07
C SER A 63 28.66 -16.22 -3.00
N SER A 64 28.31 -14.97 -3.34
CA SER A 64 27.89 -13.92 -2.39
C SER A 64 27.35 -12.69 -3.12
N ARG A 65 26.42 -12.88 -4.07
CA ARG A 65 25.50 -11.79 -4.39
C ARG A 65 24.47 -11.77 -3.27
N PHE A 66 24.85 -11.25 -2.10
CA PHE A 66 23.90 -10.96 -1.03
C PHE A 66 22.87 -10.01 -1.64
N TYR A 67 21.70 -10.53 -1.98
CA TYR A 67 20.58 -9.72 -2.39
C TYR A 67 20.08 -9.03 -1.12
N ILE A 68 20.61 -7.84 -0.86
CA ILE A 68 20.15 -7.00 0.23
C ILE A 68 18.70 -6.62 -0.08
N MET A 69 17.80 -7.26 0.65
CA MET A 69 16.37 -6.98 0.68
C MET A 69 16.18 -5.61 1.32
N THR A 70 15.57 -4.69 0.58
CA THR A 70 15.11 -3.41 1.14
C THR A 70 13.60 -3.50 1.35
N HIS A 71 13.15 -3.15 2.54
CA HIS A 71 11.74 -2.96 2.83
C HIS A 71 11.40 -1.47 2.70
N PHE A 72 10.33 -1.17 1.95
CA PHE A 72 9.80 0.18 1.78
C PHE A 72 8.43 0.28 2.46
N SER A 73 8.35 1.06 3.52
CA SER A 73 7.10 1.46 4.14
C SER A 73 6.59 2.73 3.48
N ILE A 74 5.34 2.75 3.04
CA ILE A 74 4.73 3.87 2.33
C ILE A 74 3.41 4.24 3.01
N SER A 75 3.39 5.40 3.65
CA SER A 75 2.16 6.03 4.13
C SER A 75 1.52 6.84 3.00
N ILE A 76 0.20 6.71 2.84
CA ILE A 76 -0.57 7.34 1.76
C ILE A 76 -1.72 8.12 2.39
N VAL A 77 -1.66 9.45 2.31
CA VAL A 77 -2.77 10.32 2.70
C VAL A 77 -3.56 10.69 1.46
N SER A 78 -4.85 10.34 1.45
CA SER A 78 -5.68 10.36 0.25
C SER A 78 -7.15 10.69 0.55
N ASP A 79 -7.88 11.19 -0.45
CA ASP A 79 -9.33 11.30 -0.43
C ASP A 79 -9.93 10.52 -1.62
N THR A 80 -11.04 9.81 -1.41
CA THR A 80 -11.61 8.90 -2.43
C THR A 80 -12.32 9.63 -3.57
N VAL A 81 -12.58 10.93 -3.41
CA VAL A 81 -13.11 11.81 -4.47
C VAL A 81 -12.04 12.65 -5.16
N CYS A 82 -10.76 12.45 -4.83
CA CYS A 82 -9.65 13.19 -5.45
C CYS A 82 -9.13 12.45 -6.69
N PRO A 83 -9.26 13.00 -7.92
CA PRO A 83 -8.80 12.32 -9.12
C PRO A 83 -7.27 12.18 -9.18
N TRP A 84 -6.54 13.15 -8.60
CA TRP A 84 -5.08 13.08 -8.49
C TRP A 84 -4.63 11.99 -7.52
N CYS A 85 -5.43 11.62 -6.51
CA CYS A 85 -5.09 10.48 -5.66
C CYS A 85 -5.12 9.17 -6.45
N TYR A 86 -6.07 9.02 -7.37
CA TYR A 86 -6.15 7.83 -8.21
C TYR A 86 -4.98 7.76 -9.20
N ILE A 87 -4.64 8.88 -9.85
CA ILE A 87 -3.45 8.97 -10.72
C ILE A 87 -2.17 8.66 -9.92
N GLY A 88 -2.02 9.28 -8.73
CA GLY A 88 -0.86 9.06 -7.86
C GLY A 88 -0.72 7.61 -7.44
N LEU A 89 -1.82 6.91 -7.13
CA LEU A 89 -1.80 5.48 -6.86
C LEU A 89 -1.30 4.67 -8.06
N ARG A 90 -1.79 4.94 -9.27
CA ARG A 90 -1.34 4.25 -10.49
C ARG A 90 0.15 4.48 -10.75
N ASN A 91 0.63 5.70 -10.56
CA ASN A 91 2.04 6.03 -10.73
C ASN A 91 2.93 5.35 -9.69
N LEU A 92 2.49 5.31 -8.42
CA LEU A 92 3.17 4.56 -7.37
C LEU A 92 3.22 3.06 -7.70
N GLN A 93 2.10 2.47 -8.13
CA GLN A 93 2.04 1.05 -8.48
C GLN A 93 2.98 0.72 -9.64
N ALA A 94 3.02 1.55 -10.69
CA ALA A 94 3.96 1.39 -11.80
C ALA A 94 5.43 1.42 -11.32
N ALA A 95 5.76 2.29 -10.37
CA ALA A 95 7.09 2.33 -9.77
C ALA A 95 7.41 1.09 -8.92
N ILE A 96 6.45 0.60 -8.13
CA ILE A 96 6.57 -0.63 -7.34
C ILE A 96 6.77 -1.84 -8.26
N ASP A 97 5.98 -1.96 -9.32
CA ASP A 97 6.06 -3.07 -10.28
C ASP A 97 7.41 -3.07 -10.98
N HIS A 98 7.86 -1.91 -11.46
CA HIS A 98 9.18 -1.75 -12.06
C HIS A 98 10.30 -2.10 -11.05
N ARG A 99 10.20 -1.66 -9.80
CA ARG A 99 11.19 -1.97 -8.77
C ARG A 99 11.24 -3.46 -8.47
N THR A 100 10.08 -4.10 -8.30
CA THR A 100 9.95 -5.52 -7.99
C THR A 100 10.48 -6.39 -9.14
N ALA A 101 10.20 -6.02 -10.40
CA ALA A 101 10.73 -6.72 -11.56
C ALA A 101 12.27 -6.73 -11.63
N ASN A 102 12.91 -5.65 -11.17
CA ASN A 102 14.37 -5.52 -11.17
C ASN A 102 15.04 -5.95 -9.85
N HIS A 103 14.27 -5.98 -8.75
CA HIS A 103 14.71 -6.29 -7.39
C HIS A 103 13.65 -7.15 -6.68
N PRO A 104 13.53 -8.44 -7.05
CA PRO A 104 12.42 -9.30 -6.59
C PRO A 104 12.40 -9.58 -5.08
N ASN A 105 13.52 -9.32 -4.40
CA ASN A 105 13.63 -9.47 -2.96
C ASN A 105 13.22 -8.21 -2.18
N ASP A 106 13.03 -7.07 -2.85
CA ASP A 106 12.52 -5.89 -2.18
C ASP A 106 11.02 -6.06 -1.87
N THR A 107 10.61 -5.50 -0.74
CA THR A 107 9.22 -5.63 -0.25
C THR A 107 8.64 -4.26 0.05
N PHE A 108 7.31 -4.17 -0.02
CA PHE A 108 6.57 -2.93 0.17
C PHE A 108 5.41 -3.14 1.14
N SER A 109 5.23 -2.21 2.07
CA SER A 109 4.02 -2.08 2.88
C SER A 109 3.37 -0.73 2.62
N LEU A 110 2.05 -0.73 2.37
CA LEU A 110 1.28 0.48 2.11
C LEU A 110 0.25 0.66 3.20
N THR A 111 0.20 1.85 3.80
CA THR A 111 -0.78 2.23 4.83
C THR A 111 -1.56 3.45 4.35
N TRP A 112 -2.89 3.36 4.33
CA TRP A 112 -3.76 4.43 3.89
C TRP A 112 -4.30 5.23 5.07
N HIS A 113 -4.27 6.55 4.94
CA HIS A 113 -4.78 7.51 5.91
C HIS A 113 -5.81 8.43 5.26
N PRO A 114 -6.93 8.70 5.96
CA PRO A 114 -7.99 9.52 5.42
C PRO A 114 -7.58 11.00 5.35
N PHE A 115 -8.01 11.63 4.27
CA PHE A 115 -8.11 13.08 4.13
C PHE A 115 -9.48 13.40 3.53
N GLN A 116 -10.10 14.49 3.97
CA GLN A 116 -11.32 14.99 3.37
C GLN A 116 -11.05 16.35 2.74
N LEU A 117 -11.18 16.45 1.42
CA LEU A 117 -11.11 17.70 0.67
C LEU A 117 -12.25 18.63 1.05
N ASN A 118 -13.44 18.08 1.28
CA ASN A 118 -14.65 18.81 1.65
C ASN A 118 -15.24 18.26 2.97
N PRO A 119 -14.59 18.49 4.13
CA PRO A 119 -15.04 17.91 5.41
C PRO A 119 -16.39 18.45 5.88
N ASN A 120 -16.82 19.62 5.36
CA ASN A 120 -18.08 20.27 5.74
C ASN A 120 -19.29 19.79 4.92
N THR A 121 -19.10 18.91 3.93
CA THR A 121 -20.22 18.32 3.19
C THR A 121 -21.01 17.41 4.13
N LEU A 122 -22.30 17.63 4.31
CA LEU A 122 -23.11 16.80 5.20
C LEU A 122 -23.33 15.39 4.61
N GLN A 123 -23.31 14.36 5.44
CA GLN A 123 -23.69 13.00 5.02
C GLN A 123 -25.11 12.98 4.46
N GLY A 124 -25.35 12.11 3.47
CA GLY A 124 -26.63 12.01 2.75
C GLY A 124 -26.89 13.15 1.75
N GLN A 125 -26.11 14.23 1.77
CA GLN A 125 -26.16 15.25 0.72
C GLN A 125 -25.21 14.89 -0.41
N THR A 126 -25.77 14.83 -1.61
CA THR A 126 -25.03 14.60 -2.83
C THR A 126 -25.41 15.64 -3.87
N VAL A 127 -24.46 15.93 -4.76
CA VAL A 127 -24.65 16.81 -5.92
C VAL A 127 -24.19 16.11 -7.18
N ASP A 128 -24.69 16.56 -8.33
CA ASP A 128 -24.13 16.12 -9.61
C ASP A 128 -22.64 16.53 -9.67
N LYS A 129 -21.78 15.57 -10.02
CA LYS A 129 -20.33 15.77 -10.02
C LYS A 129 -19.93 16.85 -11.00
N ARG A 130 -20.47 16.85 -12.22
CA ARG A 130 -20.15 17.86 -13.25
C ARG A 130 -20.62 19.24 -12.80
N THR A 131 -21.86 19.37 -12.34
CA THR A 131 -22.39 20.63 -11.80
C THR A 131 -21.54 21.14 -10.64
N SER A 132 -21.00 20.27 -9.79
CA SER A 132 -20.09 20.68 -8.72
C SER A 132 -18.79 21.30 -9.25
N TYR A 133 -18.23 20.81 -10.36
CA TYR A 133 -17.05 21.43 -10.98
C TYR A 133 -17.40 22.75 -11.65
N GLU A 134 -18.51 22.80 -12.39
CA GLU A 134 -18.96 24.00 -13.09
C GLU A 134 -19.32 25.14 -12.14
N THR A 135 -19.92 24.83 -10.99
CA THR A 135 -20.24 25.83 -9.96
C THR A 135 -18.96 26.42 -9.35
N LYS A 136 -17.90 25.62 -9.19
CA LYS A 136 -16.64 26.05 -8.58
C LYS A 136 -15.73 26.80 -9.55
N LEU A 137 -15.72 26.42 -10.83
CA LEU A 137 -14.71 26.84 -11.81
C LEU A 137 -15.29 27.57 -13.03
N GLY A 138 -16.62 27.62 -13.17
CA GLY A 138 -17.28 27.96 -14.42
C GLY A 138 -17.19 26.82 -15.46
N SER A 139 -17.99 26.91 -16.53
CA SER A 139 -18.06 25.85 -17.55
C SER A 139 -16.71 25.63 -18.27
N ASP A 140 -16.04 26.73 -18.66
CA ASP A 140 -14.73 26.65 -19.32
C ASP A 140 -13.64 26.09 -18.41
N GLY A 141 -13.64 26.51 -17.13
CA GLY A 141 -12.70 25.99 -16.13
C GLY A 141 -12.92 24.51 -15.85
N ALA A 142 -14.17 24.06 -15.73
CA ALA A 142 -14.51 22.65 -15.57
C ALA A 142 -14.05 21.81 -16.78
N ARG A 143 -14.31 22.29 -18.00
CA ARG A 143 -13.86 21.65 -19.24
C ARG A 143 -12.34 21.50 -19.28
N ALA A 144 -11.60 22.57 -18.99
CA ALA A 144 -10.13 22.53 -18.98
C ALA A 144 -9.58 21.54 -17.95
N VAL A 145 -10.20 21.45 -16.76
CA VAL A 145 -9.84 20.45 -15.75
C VAL A 145 -10.12 19.03 -16.24
N PHE A 146 -11.28 18.78 -16.85
CA PHE A 146 -11.62 17.45 -17.38
C PHE A 146 -10.68 17.01 -18.49
N ASP A 147 -10.27 17.91 -19.38
CA ASP A 147 -9.32 17.59 -20.45
C ASP A 147 -7.94 17.26 -19.88
N ARG A 148 -7.47 18.03 -18.88
CA ARG A 148 -6.23 17.72 -18.16
C ARG A 148 -6.29 16.37 -17.45
N LEU A 149 -7.40 16.08 -16.78
CA LEU A 149 -7.60 14.80 -16.09
C LEU A 149 -7.66 13.64 -17.07
N ARG A 150 -8.31 13.79 -18.23
CA ARG A 150 -8.35 12.75 -19.27
C ARG A 150 -6.96 12.45 -19.83
N SER A 151 -6.17 13.49 -20.10
CA SER A 151 -4.78 13.32 -20.57
C SER A 151 -3.91 12.61 -19.53
N ALA A 152 -3.89 13.10 -18.29
CA ALA A 152 -3.11 12.49 -17.21
C ALA A 152 -3.60 11.07 -16.85
N GLY A 153 -4.92 10.86 -16.84
CA GLY A 153 -5.54 9.56 -16.61
C GLY A 153 -5.14 8.56 -17.69
N THR A 154 -5.18 8.93 -18.96
CA THR A 154 -4.77 8.06 -20.07
C THR A 154 -3.32 7.60 -19.91
N ALA A 155 -2.42 8.52 -19.55
CA ALA A 155 -1.01 8.19 -19.27
C ALA A 155 -0.85 7.21 -18.09
N ALA A 156 -1.74 7.30 -17.09
CA ALA A 156 -1.77 6.43 -15.92
C ALA A 156 -2.66 5.17 -16.09
N GLY A 157 -3.22 4.93 -17.27
CA GLY A 157 -4.11 3.79 -17.55
C GLY A 157 -5.52 3.90 -16.95
N ILE A 158 -6.00 5.12 -16.69
CA ILE A 158 -7.33 5.44 -16.16
C ILE A 158 -8.21 6.02 -17.27
N ASN A 159 -9.40 5.45 -17.46
CA ASN A 159 -10.41 6.01 -18.34
C ASN A 159 -11.42 6.85 -17.55
N PHE A 160 -11.11 8.12 -17.33
CA PHE A 160 -11.96 9.00 -16.53
C PHE A 160 -13.34 9.27 -17.16
N SER A 161 -14.36 9.07 -16.33
CA SER A 161 -15.77 9.40 -16.53
C SER A 161 -16.19 10.46 -15.50
N PHE A 162 -16.89 11.50 -15.96
CA PHE A 162 -17.18 12.69 -15.17
C PHE A 162 -18.66 12.85 -14.79
N GLY A 163 -19.53 11.91 -15.16
CA GLY A 163 -20.92 11.83 -14.70
C GLY A 163 -21.07 11.15 -13.34
N GLY A 164 -22.30 11.06 -12.84
CA GLY A 164 -22.60 10.53 -11.51
C GLY A 164 -22.58 11.61 -10.42
N ARG A 165 -22.59 11.18 -9.16
CA ARG A 165 -22.79 12.06 -8.00
C ARG A 165 -21.55 12.11 -7.11
N THR A 166 -21.43 13.17 -6.32
CA THR A 166 -20.36 13.34 -5.32
C THR A 166 -20.93 13.89 -4.01
N GLY A 167 -20.26 13.59 -2.91
CA GLY A 167 -20.69 13.97 -1.56
C GLY A 167 -19.61 13.71 -0.50
N ASN A 168 -20.03 13.46 0.74
CA ASN A 168 -19.12 13.20 1.85
C ASN A 168 -18.41 11.83 1.70
N THR A 169 -17.11 11.77 1.99
CA THR A 169 -16.26 10.58 1.87
C THR A 169 -15.98 9.83 3.17
N ILE A 170 -16.67 10.17 4.26
CA ILE A 170 -16.46 9.54 5.57
C ILE A 170 -16.69 8.02 5.49
N ASP A 171 -17.72 7.56 4.79
CA ASP A 171 -18.08 6.15 4.71
C ASP A 171 -17.11 5.32 3.86
N SER A 172 -16.58 5.90 2.77
CA SER A 172 -15.51 5.26 2.00
C SER A 172 -14.23 5.14 2.83
N HIS A 173 -13.89 6.16 3.62
CA HIS A 173 -12.75 6.13 4.56
C HIS A 173 -12.95 5.14 5.71
N ARG A 174 -14.18 5.00 6.22
CA ARG A 174 -14.51 4.01 7.25
C ARG A 174 -14.30 2.58 6.76
N LEU A 175 -14.66 2.28 5.51
CA LEU A 175 -14.35 0.97 4.92
C LEU A 175 -12.84 0.76 4.72
N LEU A 176 -12.08 1.80 4.38
CA LEU A 176 -10.62 1.71 4.32
C LEU A 176 -10.00 1.44 5.70
N GLU A 177 -10.52 2.03 6.77
CA GLU A 177 -10.11 1.70 8.15
C GLU A 177 -10.47 0.24 8.49
N LEU A 178 -11.68 -0.22 8.14
CA LEU A 178 -12.09 -1.62 8.33
C LEU A 178 -11.15 -2.58 7.59
N ALA A 179 -10.82 -2.30 6.33
CA ALA A 179 -9.86 -3.08 5.55
C ALA A 179 -8.47 -3.13 6.23
N CYS A 180 -8.04 -2.04 6.88
CA CYS A 180 -6.81 -2.05 7.67
C CYS A 180 -6.89 -3.02 8.84
N ARG A 181 -7.97 -2.97 9.61
CA ARG A 181 -8.17 -3.84 10.79
C ARG A 181 -8.24 -5.31 10.40
N GLN A 182 -8.91 -5.63 9.30
CA GLN A 182 -8.97 -7.00 8.79
C GLN A 182 -7.59 -7.51 8.35
N ALA A 183 -6.81 -6.68 7.65
CA ALA A 183 -5.45 -7.04 7.25
C ALA A 183 -4.53 -7.27 8.47
N ALA A 184 -4.65 -6.45 9.52
CA ALA A 184 -3.86 -6.60 10.74
C ALA A 184 -4.20 -7.86 11.56
N ASN A 185 -5.44 -8.36 11.46
CA ASN A 185 -5.89 -9.56 12.16
C ASN A 185 -5.66 -10.86 11.37
N SER A 186 -5.14 -10.76 10.14
CA SER A 186 -4.81 -11.91 9.31
C SER A 186 -3.38 -12.40 9.65
N GLU A 187 -3.16 -13.71 9.77
CA GLU A 187 -1.87 -14.31 10.19
C GLU A 187 -0.66 -13.73 9.42
N PRO A 188 0.55 -13.63 10.04
CA PRO A 188 1.72 -12.93 9.51
C PRO A 188 2.20 -13.40 8.12
N SER A 189 1.82 -14.60 7.68
CA SER A 189 2.08 -15.06 6.32
C SER A 189 1.35 -14.24 5.23
N SER A 190 0.41 -13.38 5.62
CA SER A 190 -0.32 -12.44 4.76
C SER A 190 0.16 -10.98 4.86
N ALA A 191 0.95 -10.65 5.89
CA ALA A 191 1.61 -9.36 6.05
C ALA A 191 2.91 -9.25 5.24
N GLN A 192 3.49 -10.41 4.88
CA GLN A 192 4.44 -10.49 3.78
C GLN A 192 3.65 -10.35 2.48
N SER A 193 3.79 -9.21 1.80
CA SER A 193 3.33 -9.02 0.43
C SER A 193 3.91 -10.17 -0.41
N VAL A 194 3.11 -11.21 -0.67
CA VAL A 194 3.44 -12.19 -1.70
C VAL A 194 3.67 -11.38 -2.98
N PRO A 195 4.80 -11.56 -3.69
CA PRO A 195 5.05 -10.81 -4.92
C PRO A 195 3.83 -10.87 -5.84
N GLY A 196 3.19 -9.72 -6.08
CA GLY A 196 2.00 -9.58 -6.92
C GLY A 196 0.64 -9.48 -6.19
N GLN A 197 0.56 -9.68 -4.86
CA GLN A 197 -0.69 -9.47 -4.12
C GLN A 197 -0.77 -8.06 -3.53
N LYS A 198 -1.78 -7.28 -3.96
CA LYS A 198 -2.06 -5.95 -3.40
C LYS A 198 -2.61 -6.05 -1.97
N VAL A 199 -2.14 -5.15 -1.09
CA VAL A 199 -2.66 -4.97 0.28
C VAL A 199 -4.17 -4.71 0.24
N LEU A 200 -4.93 -5.27 1.21
CA LEU A 200 -6.40 -5.23 1.23
C LEU A 200 -6.96 -3.80 1.13
N GLN A 201 -6.39 -2.85 1.87
CA GLN A 201 -6.74 -1.43 1.76
C GLN A 201 -6.54 -0.89 0.33
N THR A 202 -5.42 -1.20 -0.32
CA THR A 202 -5.12 -0.76 -1.67
C THR A 202 -6.13 -1.32 -2.68
N ARG A 203 -6.52 -2.60 -2.57
CA ARG A 203 -7.57 -3.17 -3.43
C ARG A 203 -8.91 -2.46 -3.26
N LEU A 204 -9.29 -2.15 -2.02
CA LEU A 204 -10.51 -1.41 -1.74
C LEU A 204 -10.46 0.02 -2.28
N ALA A 205 -9.35 0.73 -2.08
CA ALA A 205 -9.16 2.07 -2.63
C ALA A 205 -9.30 2.07 -4.16
N GLU A 206 -8.71 1.09 -4.85
CA GLU A 206 -8.85 0.91 -6.31
C GLU A 206 -10.29 0.68 -6.74
N GLU A 207 -11.04 -0.17 -6.04
CA GLU A 207 -12.45 -0.42 -6.35
C GLU A 207 -13.32 0.83 -6.16
N ILE A 208 -13.09 1.58 -5.08
CA ILE A 208 -13.81 2.84 -4.81
C ILE A 208 -13.45 3.89 -5.87
N PHE A 209 -12.16 4.02 -6.22
CA PHE A 209 -11.74 4.93 -7.28
C PHE A 209 -12.34 4.55 -8.62
N ALA A 210 -12.33 3.27 -9.01
CA ALA A 210 -12.91 2.82 -10.27
C ALA A 210 -14.44 3.04 -10.30
N ASP A 211 -15.15 2.77 -9.21
CA ASP A 211 -16.58 3.06 -9.07
C ASP A 211 -16.87 4.55 -9.29
N PHE A 212 -16.13 5.43 -8.64
CA PHE A 212 -16.36 6.87 -8.72
C PHE A 212 -15.89 7.51 -10.03
N PHE A 213 -14.72 7.11 -10.54
CA PHE A 213 -14.03 7.79 -11.63
C PHE A 213 -14.15 7.13 -12.98
N GLU A 214 -14.54 5.86 -13.07
CA GLU A 214 -14.66 5.15 -14.35
C GLU A 214 -16.09 4.69 -14.61
N ARG A 215 -16.80 4.27 -13.55
CA ARG A 215 -18.14 3.66 -13.63
C ARG A 215 -19.29 4.58 -13.24
N GLU A 216 -18.98 5.85 -12.97
CA GLU A 216 -19.95 6.92 -12.63
C GLU A 216 -20.88 6.57 -11.45
N GLN A 217 -20.42 5.72 -10.53
CA GLN A 217 -21.18 5.31 -9.35
C GLN A 217 -21.08 6.34 -8.22
N ASP A 218 -22.11 6.40 -7.38
CA ASP A 218 -22.16 7.25 -6.19
C ASP A 218 -21.55 6.53 -4.99
N ILE A 219 -20.35 6.93 -4.58
CA ILE A 219 -19.66 6.34 -3.43
C ILE A 219 -20.19 6.82 -2.07
N THR A 220 -21.28 7.58 -2.05
CA THR A 220 -22.06 7.85 -0.83
C THR A 220 -23.21 6.85 -0.64
N ASP A 221 -23.52 6.04 -1.66
CA ASP A 221 -24.51 4.98 -1.56
C ASP A 221 -23.89 3.75 -0.86
N PRO A 222 -24.45 3.31 0.28
CA PRO A 222 -23.97 2.13 0.99
C PRO A 222 -23.98 0.85 0.13
N THR A 223 -24.87 0.76 -0.86
CA THR A 223 -24.93 -0.36 -1.80
C THR A 223 -23.74 -0.38 -2.75
N VAL A 224 -23.28 0.78 -3.23
CA VAL A 224 -22.08 0.88 -4.07
C VAL A 224 -20.85 0.51 -3.25
N LEU A 225 -20.70 1.11 -2.07
CA LEU A 225 -19.56 0.88 -1.19
C LEU A 225 -19.46 -0.58 -0.69
N SER A 226 -20.58 -1.19 -0.31
CA SER A 226 -20.60 -2.61 0.11
C SER A 226 -20.19 -3.57 -1.02
N LYS A 227 -20.60 -3.29 -2.26
CA LYS A 227 -20.15 -4.07 -3.44
C LYS A 227 -18.65 -3.88 -3.70
N ALA A 228 -18.13 -2.66 -3.54
CA ALA A 228 -16.69 -2.41 -3.64
C ALA A 228 -15.89 -3.20 -2.59
N ALA A 229 -16.38 -3.24 -1.34
CA ALA A 229 -15.79 -4.04 -0.27
C ALA A 229 -15.73 -5.55 -0.60
N VAL A 230 -16.82 -6.11 -1.14
CA VAL A 230 -16.86 -7.52 -1.58
C VAL A 230 -15.86 -7.76 -2.73
N ARG A 231 -15.84 -6.91 -3.76
CA ARG A 231 -14.90 -7.07 -4.89
C ARG A 231 -13.44 -6.96 -4.47
N ALA A 232 -13.13 -6.10 -3.50
CA ALA A 232 -11.80 -5.95 -2.93
C ALA A 232 -11.34 -7.16 -2.08
N GLY A 233 -12.28 -8.05 -1.71
CA GLY A 233 -12.03 -9.23 -0.92
C GLY A 233 -11.93 -8.96 0.58
N LEU A 234 -12.67 -7.97 1.10
CA LEU A 234 -12.86 -7.84 2.54
C LEU A 234 -13.59 -9.07 3.07
N SER A 235 -13.27 -9.49 4.30
CA SER A 235 -13.94 -10.59 4.97
C SER A 235 -15.35 -10.15 5.39
N GLY A 236 -16.37 -10.75 4.77
CA GLY A 236 -17.78 -10.44 5.00
C GLY A 236 -18.60 -10.53 3.71
N VAL A 237 -19.92 -10.43 3.85
CA VAL A 237 -20.84 -10.32 2.71
C VAL A 237 -21.37 -8.90 2.57
N GLU A 238 -22.01 -8.58 1.43
CA GLU A 238 -22.57 -7.24 1.16
C GLU A 238 -23.44 -6.71 2.32
N GLN A 239 -24.22 -7.59 2.95
CA GLN A 239 -25.10 -7.24 4.06
C GLN A 239 -24.33 -6.84 5.33
N ASP A 240 -23.19 -7.46 5.62
CA ASP A 240 -22.34 -7.10 6.76
C ASP A 240 -21.80 -5.69 6.59
N PHE A 241 -21.36 -5.36 5.36
CA PHE A 241 -20.85 -4.02 5.05
C PHE A 241 -21.95 -2.97 5.06
N LYS A 242 -23.18 -3.30 4.63
CA LYS A 242 -24.33 -2.39 4.77
C LYS A 242 -24.66 -2.13 6.24
N ALA A 243 -24.64 -3.17 7.08
CA ALA A 243 -24.86 -3.01 8.52
C ALA A 243 -23.77 -2.15 9.17
N PHE A 244 -22.50 -2.36 8.79
CA PHE A 244 -21.38 -1.53 9.22
C PHE A 244 -21.55 -0.06 8.78
N LEU A 245 -21.94 0.18 7.53
CA LEU A 245 -22.15 1.54 7.02
C LEU A 245 -23.34 2.24 7.68
N ALA A 246 -24.32 1.48 8.18
CA ALA A 246 -25.45 2.00 8.96
C ALA A 246 -25.11 2.25 10.44
N SER A 247 -23.95 1.78 10.93
CA SER A 247 -23.44 2.09 12.28
C SER A 247 -22.56 3.35 12.26
N ASP A 248 -22.09 3.77 13.44
CA ASP A 248 -21.11 4.84 13.61
C ASP A 248 -19.66 4.32 13.76
N ASP A 249 -19.43 3.03 13.51
CA ASP A 249 -18.12 2.41 13.72
C ASP A 249 -17.04 3.13 12.90
N PHE A 250 -15.96 3.50 13.58
CA PHE A 250 -14.81 4.23 13.03
C PHE A 250 -15.06 5.67 12.54
N VAL A 251 -16.26 6.25 12.68
CA VAL A 251 -16.52 7.67 12.35
C VAL A 251 -15.53 8.59 13.07
N ASP A 252 -15.45 8.46 14.40
CA ASP A 252 -14.52 9.21 15.25
C ASP A 252 -13.05 9.00 14.89
N VAL A 253 -12.70 7.76 14.50
CA VAL A 253 -11.33 7.40 14.14
C VAL A 253 -10.94 8.15 12.87
N VAL A 254 -11.79 8.09 11.84
CA VAL A 254 -11.53 8.77 10.57
C VAL A 254 -11.43 10.28 10.76
N HIS A 255 -12.35 10.90 11.51
CA HIS A 255 -12.29 12.34 11.77
C HIS A 255 -11.01 12.75 12.51
N LYS A 256 -10.65 12.03 13.58
CA LYS A 256 -9.43 12.32 14.34
C LYS A 256 -8.18 12.13 13.49
N THR A 257 -8.11 11.06 12.70
CA THR A 257 -6.96 10.80 11.82
C THR A 257 -6.85 11.85 10.72
N ALA A 258 -7.96 12.22 10.06
CA ALA A 258 -7.95 13.25 9.03
C ALA A 258 -7.58 14.65 9.58
N ALA A 259 -8.02 14.96 10.80
CA ALA A 259 -7.62 16.18 11.51
C ALA A 259 -6.12 16.17 11.85
N ALA A 260 -5.59 15.04 12.31
CA ALA A 260 -4.16 14.88 12.61
C ALA A 260 -3.30 15.10 11.36
N GLN A 261 -3.68 14.56 10.19
CA GLN A 261 -2.93 14.79 8.94
C GLN A 261 -2.77 16.29 8.63
N ARG A 262 -3.83 17.08 8.84
CA ARG A 262 -3.78 18.54 8.64
C ARG A 262 -2.90 19.24 9.67
N GLN A 263 -2.94 18.79 10.93
CA GLN A 263 -2.07 19.31 11.99
C GLN A 263 -0.59 19.03 11.73
N ASP A 264 -0.29 17.90 11.09
CA ASP A 264 1.05 17.51 10.66
C ASP A 264 1.52 18.26 9.39
N GLY A 265 0.75 19.26 8.93
CA GLY A 265 1.12 20.14 7.82
C GLY A 265 0.70 19.64 6.44
N ILE A 266 -0.02 18.51 6.35
CA ILE A 266 -0.51 17.98 5.08
C ILE A 266 -1.73 18.79 4.64
N ASN A 267 -1.52 19.65 3.65
CA ASN A 267 -2.55 20.57 3.14
C ASN A 267 -3.15 20.14 1.79
N GLY A 268 -2.66 19.06 1.20
CA GLY A 268 -3.11 18.57 -0.09
C GLY A 268 -2.85 17.07 -0.26
N VAL A 269 -3.58 16.46 -1.19
CA VAL A 269 -3.51 15.03 -1.48
C VAL A 269 -3.42 14.76 -2.99
N PRO A 270 -2.79 13.66 -3.42
CA PRO A 270 -2.17 12.63 -2.59
C PRO A 270 -0.86 13.11 -1.95
N HIS A 271 -0.59 12.62 -0.75
CA HIS A 271 0.69 12.81 -0.07
C HIS A 271 1.22 11.44 0.30
N PHE A 272 2.46 11.15 -0.11
CA PHE A 272 3.14 9.90 0.19
C PHE A 272 4.33 10.16 1.10
N THR A 273 4.48 9.34 2.13
CA THR A 273 5.67 9.34 2.99
C THR A 273 6.34 7.97 2.90
N ILE A 274 7.59 7.93 2.46
CA ILE A 274 8.36 6.70 2.29
C ILE A 274 9.38 6.60 3.43
N ASN A 275 9.34 5.48 4.16
CA ASN A 275 10.17 5.17 5.32
C ASN A 275 10.19 6.28 6.38
N ASP A 276 9.06 6.96 6.57
CA ASP A 276 8.89 8.10 7.48
C ASP A 276 9.91 9.24 7.28
N GLU A 277 10.57 9.30 6.11
CA GLU A 277 11.68 10.21 5.84
C GLU A 277 11.44 11.07 4.59
N PHE A 278 11.05 10.45 3.48
CA PHE A 278 10.92 11.14 2.20
C PHE A 278 9.46 11.37 1.84
N THR A 279 9.12 12.59 1.45
CA THR A 279 7.77 12.94 1.01
C THR A 279 7.70 13.04 -0.51
N VAL A 280 6.57 12.62 -1.08
CA VAL A 280 6.18 12.88 -2.46
C VAL A 280 4.81 13.54 -2.43
N GLU A 281 4.75 14.78 -2.90
CA GLU A 281 3.52 15.57 -2.91
C GLU A 281 2.88 15.59 -4.30
N GLY A 282 1.59 15.27 -4.35
CA GLY A 282 0.81 15.20 -5.58
C GLY A 282 1.06 13.94 -6.40
N ALA A 283 0.40 13.87 -7.56
CA ALA A 283 0.46 12.74 -8.48
C ALA A 283 1.74 12.78 -9.35
N GLN A 284 2.90 12.70 -8.71
CA GLN A 284 4.20 12.71 -9.41
C GLN A 284 4.35 11.50 -10.34
N GLU A 285 5.20 11.65 -11.36
CA GLU A 285 5.53 10.58 -12.30
C GLU A 285 6.20 9.38 -11.59
N PRO A 286 6.08 8.15 -12.12
CA PRO A 286 6.70 6.95 -11.53
C PRO A 286 8.20 7.09 -11.26
N THR A 287 8.90 7.90 -12.07
CA THR A 287 10.34 8.15 -11.95
C THR A 287 10.73 8.82 -10.63
N ALA A 288 9.86 9.64 -10.03
CA ALA A 288 10.10 10.26 -8.73
C ALA A 288 10.18 9.20 -7.62
N PHE A 289 9.24 8.26 -7.60
CA PHE A 289 9.24 7.12 -6.67
C PHE A 289 10.46 6.22 -6.90
N LEU A 290 10.77 5.88 -8.15
CA LEU A 290 11.94 5.06 -8.48
C LEU A 290 13.26 5.68 -8.02
N HIS A 291 13.40 7.00 -8.14
CA HIS A 291 14.57 7.72 -7.64
C HIS A 291 14.71 7.54 -6.12
N LEU A 292 13.62 7.71 -5.37
CA LEU A 292 13.61 7.56 -3.91
C LEU A 292 13.89 6.12 -3.48
N PHE A 293 13.26 5.12 -4.12
CA PHE A 293 13.55 3.71 -3.85
C PHE A 293 15.03 3.37 -4.10
N GLY A 294 15.60 3.90 -5.18
CA GLY A 294 17.03 3.74 -5.49
C GLY A 294 17.95 4.38 -4.43
N LYS A 295 17.60 5.58 -3.96
CA LYS A 295 18.35 6.30 -2.91
C LYS A 295 18.32 5.55 -1.58
N LEU A 296 17.14 5.14 -1.14
CA LEU A 296 16.93 4.39 0.11
C LEU A 296 17.64 3.04 0.09
N ALA A 297 17.51 2.27 -1.00
CA ALA A 297 18.18 0.98 -1.11
C ALA A 297 19.71 1.09 -1.09
N LYS A 298 20.31 2.14 -1.66
CA LYS A 298 21.76 2.37 -1.57
C LYS A 298 22.19 2.67 -0.13
N ARG A 299 21.39 3.44 0.62
CA ARG A 299 21.67 3.77 2.02
C ARG A 299 21.59 2.54 2.91
N THR A 300 20.56 1.71 2.78
CA THR A 300 20.44 0.44 3.51
C THR A 300 21.66 -0.46 3.29
N ARG A 301 22.23 -0.45 2.08
CA ARG A 301 23.44 -1.22 1.75
C ARG A 301 24.73 -0.63 2.31
N ALA A 302 24.78 0.67 2.61
CA ALA A 302 25.97 1.33 3.12
C ALA A 302 26.09 1.26 4.66
N VAL A 303 25.00 0.92 5.35
CA VAL A 303 24.93 0.78 6.81
C VAL A 303 25.25 -0.65 7.27
N LEU A 304 25.19 -1.63 6.37
CA LEU A 304 25.53 -3.05 6.59
C LEU A 304 26.98 -3.35 6.21
#